data_AF-A0A9X1D423-F1
#
_entry.id   AF-A0A9X1D423-F1
#
_cell.length_a   1.000
_cell.length_b   1.000
_cell.length_c   1.000
_cell.angle_alpha   90.00
_cell.angle_beta   90.00
_cell.angle_gamma   90.00
#
_symmetry.space_group_name_H-M   'P 1'
#
loop_
_entity.id
_entity.type
_entity.pdbx_description
1 polymer ?
#
loop_
_entity_poly.entity_id
_entity_poly.type
_entity_poly.pdbx_seq_one_letter_code
_entity_poly.pdbx_strand_id
1 'polypeptide(L)'
;MDAGNIIAEPLLRLCRETVRFGYYSASSAGTLGAWTHPGMLRYLGLPAGWKADATNLNGACIAFDSRNPAAVDLLERWANLSLIEDCIAPGVPTGAITARTRRF
;
A
#
# COMPACT_ATOMS: atom_id res chain seq x y z
N MET A 1 -0.14 13.04 -14.70
CA MET A 1 -1.61 13.00 -14.62
C MET A 1 -1.93 12.14 -13.41
N ASP A 2 -2.14 12.76 -12.25
CA ASP A 2 -2.60 12.06 -11.05
C ASP A 2 -4.04 11.62 -11.32
N ALA A 3 -4.19 10.40 -11.81
CA ALA A 3 -5.49 9.82 -12.08
C ALA A 3 -6.19 9.58 -10.74
N GLY A 4 -6.99 10.55 -10.32
CA GLY A 4 -8.02 10.36 -9.30
C GLY A 4 -8.85 9.16 -9.69
N ASN A 5 -8.82 8.12 -8.86
CA ASN A 5 -9.62 6.91 -9.04
C ASN A 5 -11.10 7.31 -9.19
N ILE A 6 -11.71 7.04 -10.34
CA ILE A 6 -13.16 7.16 -10.50
C ILE A 6 -13.75 5.81 -10.12
N ILE A 7 -14.56 5.79 -9.07
CA ILE A 7 -15.38 4.61 -8.74
C ILE A 7 -16.52 4.54 -9.76
N ALA A 8 -16.26 3.88 -10.89
CA ALA A 8 -17.25 3.66 -11.94
C ALA A 8 -18.15 2.44 -11.67
N GLU A 9 -17.73 1.55 -10.76
CA GLU A 9 -18.48 0.37 -10.36
C GLU A 9 -19.64 0.73 -9.42
N PRO A 10 -20.75 -0.05 -9.40
CA PRO A 10 -21.82 0.18 -8.46
C PRO A 10 -21.30 0.13 -7.02
N LEU A 11 -21.60 1.15 -6.21
CA LEU A 11 -21.21 1.23 -4.80
C LEU A 11 -21.57 -0.04 -4.01
N LEU A 12 -22.67 -0.70 -4.37
CA LEU A 12 -23.09 -1.98 -3.79
C LEU A 12 -22.06 -3.10 -3.97
N ARG A 13 -21.29 -3.11 -5.05
CA ARG A 13 -20.20 -4.08 -5.25
C ARG A 13 -19.07 -3.83 -4.25
N LEU A 14 -18.64 -2.58 -4.11
CA LEU A 14 -17.62 -2.19 -3.13
C LEU A 14 -18.06 -2.55 -1.70
N CYS A 15 -19.31 -2.23 -1.33
CA CYS A 15 -19.84 -2.62 -0.01
C CYS A 15 -19.86 -4.14 0.19
N ARG A 16 -20.29 -4.91 -0.82
CA ARG A 16 -20.32 -6.39 -0.73
C ARG A 16 -18.93 -6.98 -0.54
N GLU A 17 -17.94 -6.54 -1.31
CA GLU A 17 -16.56 -7.02 -1.17
C GLU A 17 -15.96 -6.62 0.18
N THR A 18 -16.20 -5.38 0.62
CA THR A 18 -15.74 -4.88 1.93
C THR A 18 -16.31 -5.72 3.08
N VAL A 19 -17.61 -6.03 3.06
CA VAL A 19 -18.25 -6.88 4.08
C VAL A 19 -17.73 -8.32 4.02
N ARG A 20 -17.48 -8.84 2.81
CA ARG A 20 -17.01 -10.22 2.61
C ARG A 20 -15.59 -10.44 3.12
N PHE A 21 -14.68 -9.52 2.84
CA PHE A 21 -13.25 -9.67 3.13
C PHE A 21 -12.76 -8.82 4.31
N GLY A 22 -13.61 -7.96 4.87
CA GLY A 22 -13.24 -6.96 5.87
C GLY A 22 -12.62 -5.69 5.30
N TYR A 23 -12.20 -5.70 4.04
CA TYR A 23 -11.67 -4.53 3.34
C TYR A 23 -11.91 -4.63 1.83
N TYR A 24 -11.74 -3.51 1.13
CA TYR A 24 -11.69 -3.46 -0.33
C TYR A 24 -10.55 -2.54 -0.78
N SER A 25 -9.81 -2.99 -1.78
CA SER A 25 -8.84 -2.20 -2.53
C SER A 25 -8.81 -2.72 -3.96
N ALA A 26 -8.84 -1.83 -4.95
CA ALA A 26 -8.62 -2.23 -6.33
C ALA A 26 -7.16 -2.68 -6.51
N SER A 27 -6.89 -3.50 -7.54
CA SER A 27 -5.52 -3.79 -7.96
C SER A 27 -4.98 -2.67 -8.86
N SER A 28 -3.66 -2.49 -8.87
CA SER A 28 -2.96 -1.67 -9.86
C SER A 28 -2.02 -2.54 -10.70
N ALA A 29 -1.48 -1.99 -11.78
CA ALA A 29 -0.45 -2.65 -12.56
C ALA A 29 0.82 -2.90 -11.72
N GLY A 30 1.56 -3.95 -12.06
CA GLY A 30 2.81 -4.32 -11.37
C GLY A 30 2.61 -5.19 -10.13
N THR A 31 3.70 -5.41 -9.40
CA THR A 31 3.74 -6.27 -8.22
C THR A 31 4.06 -5.49 -6.97
N LEU A 32 3.80 -6.08 -5.80
CA LEU A 32 4.13 -5.48 -4.51
C LEU A 32 5.62 -5.10 -4.43
N GLY A 33 6.52 -5.96 -4.90
CA GLY A 33 7.96 -5.70 -4.89
C GLY A 33 8.40 -4.55 -5.81
N ALA A 34 7.61 -4.24 -6.85
CA ALA A 34 7.89 -3.10 -7.71
C ALA A 34 7.48 -1.75 -7.09
N TRP A 35 6.48 -1.76 -6.21
CA TRP A 35 5.87 -0.56 -5.64
C TRP A 35 6.16 -0.33 -4.15
N THR A 36 6.64 -1.35 -3.43
CA THR A 36 6.90 -1.29 -1.99
C THR A 36 8.40 -1.36 -1.73
N HIS A 37 8.95 -0.31 -1.10
CA HIS A 37 10.34 -0.35 -0.70
C HIS A 37 10.53 -1.39 0.43
N PRO A 38 11.55 -2.28 0.37
CA PRO A 38 11.73 -3.33 1.39
C PRO A 38 11.86 -2.80 2.81
N GLY A 39 12.39 -1.58 2.97
CA GLY A 39 12.47 -0.88 4.25
C GLY A 39 11.10 -0.60 4.88
N MET A 40 10.01 -0.51 4.10
CA MET A 40 8.66 -0.35 4.63
C MET A 40 8.17 -1.63 5.33
N LEU A 41 8.51 -2.80 4.77
CA LEU A 41 8.06 -4.11 5.26
C LEU A 41 8.54 -4.39 6.69
N ARG A 42 9.70 -3.83 7.09
CA ARG A 42 10.23 -3.97 8.45
C ARG A 42 9.30 -3.37 9.51
N TYR A 43 8.60 -2.27 9.20
CA TYR A 43 7.66 -1.62 10.12
C TYR A 43 6.40 -2.46 10.33
N LEU A 44 6.09 -3.34 9.37
CA LEU A 44 5.02 -4.33 9.46
C LEU A 44 5.50 -5.65 10.08
N GLY A 45 6.79 -5.79 10.41
CA GLY A 45 7.39 -7.04 10.90
C GLY A 45 7.48 -8.12 9.83
N LEU A 46 7.51 -7.72 8.55
CA LEU A 46 7.53 -8.62 7.39
C LEU A 46 8.95 -8.73 6.80
N PRO A 47 9.32 -9.87 6.22
CA PRO A 47 10.61 -10.03 5.56
C PRO A 47 10.70 -9.16 4.30
N ALA A 48 11.91 -8.75 3.91
CA ALA A 48 12.17 -7.82 2.80
C ALA A 48 11.62 -8.25 1.43
N GLY A 49 11.40 -9.55 1.21
CA GLY A 49 10.83 -10.12 -0.02
C GLY A 49 9.40 -10.65 0.14
N TRP A 50 8.69 -10.26 1.21
CA TRP A 50 7.36 -10.77 1.48
C TRP A 50 6.43 -10.53 0.29
N LYS A 51 5.96 -11.62 -0.34
CA LYS A 51 5.04 -11.62 -1.49
C LYS A 51 5.46 -10.65 -2.61
N ALA A 52 6.76 -10.57 -2.94
CA ALA A 52 7.28 -9.63 -3.95
C ALA A 52 6.58 -9.74 -5.32
N ASP A 53 6.13 -10.95 -5.69
CA ASP A 53 5.46 -11.23 -6.97
C ASP A 53 3.92 -11.07 -6.92
N ALA A 54 3.35 -10.78 -5.74
CA ALA A 54 1.90 -10.59 -5.63
C ALA A 54 1.47 -9.32 -6.37
N THR A 55 0.28 -9.36 -6.97
CA THR A 55 -0.33 -8.19 -7.62
C THR A 55 -0.41 -7.01 -6.66
N ASN A 56 0.00 -5.84 -7.13
CA ASN A 56 -0.06 -4.63 -6.31
C ASN A 56 -1.50 -4.16 -6.09
N LEU A 57 -1.75 -3.59 -4.90
CA LEU A 57 -3.01 -2.94 -4.57
C LEU A 57 -2.91 -1.43 -4.78
N ASN A 58 -4.00 -0.83 -5.21
CA ASN A 58 -4.15 0.60 -5.41
C ASN A 58 -4.51 1.29 -4.08
N GLY A 59 -3.65 2.19 -3.61
CA GLY A 59 -3.86 2.94 -2.37
C GLY A 59 -4.79 4.16 -2.47
N ALA A 60 -5.30 4.52 -3.66
CA ALA A 60 -6.07 5.75 -3.87
C ALA A 60 -7.51 5.68 -3.32
N CYS A 61 -8.10 4.48 -3.25
CA CYS A 61 -9.42 4.28 -2.68
C CYS A 61 -9.47 2.91 -1.98
N ILE A 62 -9.58 2.95 -0.66
CA ILE A 62 -9.64 1.77 0.20
C ILE A 62 -10.89 1.88 1.07
N ALA A 63 -11.56 0.76 1.30
CA ALA A 63 -12.65 0.67 2.26
C ALA A 63 -12.36 -0.40 3.31
N PHE A 64 -12.88 -0.19 4.52
CA PHE A 64 -12.74 -1.10 5.66
C PHE A 64 -14.12 -1.35 6.27
N ASP A 65 -14.41 -2.58 6.67
CA ASP A 65 -15.60 -2.86 7.47
C ASP A 65 -15.30 -2.49 8.93
N SER A 66 -15.88 -1.39 9.41
CA SER A 66 -15.68 -0.91 10.79
C SER A 66 -16.21 -1.85 11.87
N ARG A 67 -16.98 -2.88 11.51
CA ARG A 67 -17.45 -3.92 12.43
C ARG A 67 -16.49 -5.10 12.50
N ASN A 68 -15.48 -5.16 11.62
CA ASN A 68 -14.45 -6.18 11.63
C ASN A 68 -13.24 -5.67 12.44
N PRO A 69 -12.97 -6.22 13.63
CA PRO A 69 -11.88 -5.74 14.48
C PRO A 69 -10.51 -5.81 13.82
N ALA A 70 -10.27 -6.82 12.97
CA ALA A 70 -8.99 -6.95 12.26
C ALA A 70 -8.82 -5.86 11.17
N ALA A 71 -9.92 -5.42 10.56
CA ALA A 71 -9.89 -4.33 9.59
C ALA A 71 -9.62 -2.98 10.28
N VAL A 72 -10.22 -2.77 11.46
CA VAL A 72 -9.99 -1.59 12.30
C VAL A 72 -8.55 -1.55 12.81
N ASP A 73 -8.03 -2.67 13.33
CA ASP A 73 -6.63 -2.78 13.76
C ASP A 73 -5.65 -2.48 12.62
N LEU A 74 -5.92 -3.01 11.41
CA LEU A 74 -5.12 -2.71 10.22
C LEU A 74 -5.15 -1.22 9.87
N LEU A 75 -6.33 -0.59 9.90
CA LEU A 75 -6.50 0.84 9.62
C LEU A 75 -5.75 1.70 10.64
N GLU A 76 -5.88 1.42 11.94
CA GLU A 76 -5.18 2.15 13.00
C GLU A 76 -3.67 1.98 12.90
N ARG A 77 -3.20 0.75 12.65
CA ARG A 77 -1.78 0.48 12.47
C ARG A 77 -1.22 1.18 11.24
N TRP A 78 -1.96 1.18 10.13
CA TRP A 78 -1.59 1.90 8.91
C TRP A 78 -1.55 3.42 9.14
N ALA A 79 -2.53 3.99 9.85
CA ALA A 79 -2.57 5.39 10.21
C ALA A 79 -1.38 5.79 11.10
N ASN A 80 -0.99 4.94 12.05
CA ASN A 80 0.17 5.21 12.91
C ASN A 80 1.49 5.13 12.13
N LEU A 81 1.64 4.15 11.24
CA LEU A 81 2.85 3.98 10.44
C LEU A 81 3.02 5.07 9.38
N SER A 82 1.92 5.63 8.85
CA SER A 82 1.97 6.70 7.86
C SER A 82 2.52 8.02 8.42
N LEU A 83 2.53 8.18 9.75
CA LEU A 83 3.13 9.31 10.45
C LEU A 83 4.65 9.17 10.66
N ILE A 84 5.23 8.00 10.35
CA ILE A 84 6.66 7.75 10.48
C ILE A 84 7.32 7.98 9.12
N GLU A 85 8.10 9.07 8.99
CA GLU A 85 8.75 9.45 7.73
C GLU A 85 9.58 8.31 7.13
N ASP A 86 10.44 7.67 7.93
CA ASP A 86 11.29 6.57 7.48
C ASP A 86 10.50 5.27 7.18
N CYS A 87 9.19 5.22 7.52
CA CYS A 87 8.29 4.16 7.07
C CYS A 87 7.69 4.44 5.70
N ILE A 88 7.32 5.68 5.39
CA ILE A 88 6.69 6.04 4.11
C ILE A 88 7.69 6.42 3.02
N ALA A 89 8.86 6.91 3.43
CA ALA A 89 9.97 7.28 2.57
C ALA A 89 11.29 6.79 3.21
N PRO A 90 11.51 5.46 3.28
CA PRO A 90 12.72 4.92 3.87
C PRO A 90 13.95 5.49 3.17
N GLY A 91 14.96 5.88 3.95
CA GLY A 91 16.21 6.40 3.41
C GLY A 91 16.88 5.41 2.44
N VAL A 92 17.57 5.92 1.42
CA VAL A 92 18.38 5.09 0.53
C VAL A 92 19.49 4.43 1.35
N PRO A 93 19.66 3.10 1.31
CA PRO A 93 20.80 2.45 1.95
C PRO A 93 22.10 3.07 1.42
N THR A 94 22.98 3.48 2.34
CA THR A 94 24.19 4.30 2.07
C THR A 94 25.25 3.63 1.16
N GLY A 95 24.92 2.55 0.45
CA GLY A 95 25.78 1.85 -0.51
C GLY A 95 25.30 1.89 -1.97
N ALA A 96 24.19 2.57 -2.29
CA ALA A 96 23.59 2.54 -3.64
C ALA A 96 23.73 3.84 -4.45
N ILE A 97 24.72 4.70 -4.14
CA ILE A 97 25.04 5.86 -4.98
C ILE A 97 26.09 5.43 -6.01
N THR A 98 25.66 4.82 -7.12
CA THR A 98 26.39 4.96 -8.39
C THR A 98 25.69 6.03 -9.21
N ALA A 99 26.48 7.06 -9.54
CA ALA A 99 26.05 8.28 -10.19
C ALA A 99 25.20 8.02 -11.45
N ARG A 100 23.98 8.54 -11.47
CA ARG A 100 23.33 8.93 -12.73
C ARG A 100 23.11 10.44 -12.72
N THR A 101 23.95 11.07 -13.52
CA THR A 101 24.07 12.48 -13.81
C THR A 101 22.71 13.09 -14.16
N ARG A 102 22.38 14.20 -13.48
CA ARG A 102 21.32 15.13 -13.86
C ARG A 102 21.58 15.62 -15.28
N ARG A 103 20.60 15.51 -16.17
CA ARG A 103 20.42 16.49 -17.25
C ARG A 103 18.99 17.00 -17.14
N PHE A 104 18.91 18.32 -16.97
CA PHE A 104 17.68 19.11 -17.05
C PHE A 104 17.08 19.01 -18.46
#